data_AF-A0A933MXT5-F1
#
_entry.id   AF-A0A933MXT5-F1
#
_cell.length_a   1.000
_cell.length_b   1.000
_cell.length_c   1.000
_cell.angle_alpha   90.00
_cell.angle_beta   90.00
_cell.angle_gamma   90.00
#
_symmetry.space_group_name_H-M   'P 1'
#
loop_
_entity.id
_entity.type
_entity.pdbx_description
1 polymer ?
#
loop_
_entity_poly.entity_id
_entity_poly.type
_entity_poly.pdbx_seq_one_letter_code
_entity_poly.pdbx_strand_id
1 'polypeptide(L)'
;MHTRSKKLFWLGNAESESGQSVVLIAILMIGLLGFLGLALDGGQVFASRRRSQNASDAAAFAGTRALAMRLDDSSASAQNVWNAVVSFGQSNGISANNLVATLIDTNGNAICALNQMSKL
;
A
#
# COMPACT_ATOMS: atom_id res chain seq x y z
N MET A 1 -38.69 49.19 -62.95
CA MET A 1 -37.42 48.45 -62.76
C MET A 1 -36.92 48.79 -61.36
N HIS A 2 -36.97 47.82 -60.43
CA HIS A 2 -36.88 48.04 -58.98
C HIS A 2 -35.65 47.30 -58.45
N THR A 3 -34.55 48.01 -58.16
CA THR A 3 -33.32 47.40 -57.66
C THR A 3 -33.37 47.30 -56.13
N ARG A 4 -33.75 46.13 -55.61
CA ARG A 4 -33.62 45.82 -54.18
C ARG A 4 -32.14 45.65 -53.82
N SER A 5 -31.61 46.63 -53.09
CA SER A 5 -30.27 46.57 -52.48
C SER A 5 -30.26 45.52 -51.36
N LYS A 6 -29.47 44.47 -51.54
CA LYS A 6 -29.12 43.47 -50.53
C LYS A 6 -27.83 43.91 -49.84
N LYS A 7 -27.90 44.54 -48.68
CA LYS A 7 -26.76 44.64 -47.73
C LYS A 7 -27.26 44.83 -46.31
N LEU A 8 -27.57 43.72 -45.63
CA LEU A 8 -27.29 43.62 -44.19
C LEU A 8 -26.42 42.38 -44.01
N PHE A 9 -25.14 42.60 -44.32
CA PHE A 9 -24.02 41.72 -44.05
C PHE A 9 -23.93 41.58 -42.53
N TRP A 10 -24.42 40.43 -42.05
CA TRP A 10 -23.92 39.72 -40.88
C TRP A 10 -22.90 40.49 -40.04
N LEU A 11 -23.38 41.24 -39.04
CA LEU A 11 -22.56 41.59 -37.90
C LEU A 11 -22.50 40.35 -37.02
N GLY A 12 -21.53 39.48 -37.33
CA GLY A 12 -21.13 38.43 -36.42
C GLY A 12 -20.60 39.07 -35.15
N ASN A 13 -21.35 38.93 -34.06
CA ASN A 13 -20.78 38.98 -32.72
C ASN A 13 -20.19 37.60 -32.44
N ALA A 14 -18.96 37.37 -32.89
CA ALA A 14 -18.11 36.36 -32.26
C ALA A 14 -17.61 36.99 -30.96
N GLU A 15 -18.47 36.99 -29.94
CA GLU A 15 -18.06 37.40 -28.60
C GLU A 15 -16.89 36.52 -28.13
N SER A 16 -15.96 37.19 -27.46
CA SER A 16 -14.68 36.66 -27.03
C SER A 16 -14.82 35.57 -25.96
N GLU A 17 -14.92 34.30 -26.38
CA GLU A 17 -14.88 33.13 -25.47
C GLU A 17 -13.43 32.71 -25.10
N SER A 18 -12.40 33.37 -25.63
CA SER A 18 -11.00 32.92 -25.50
C SER A 18 -10.37 33.11 -24.12
N GLY A 19 -11.05 33.79 -23.18
CA GLY A 19 -10.56 34.01 -21.81
C GLY A 19 -11.15 33.05 -20.76
N GLN A 20 -12.37 32.56 -20.98
CA GLN A 20 -13.09 31.75 -19.98
C GLN A 20 -12.52 30.33 -19.88
N SER A 21 -12.05 29.77 -21.00
CA SER A 21 -11.49 28.42 -21.04
C SER A 21 -10.26 28.28 -20.13
N VAL A 22 -9.41 29.31 -20.05
CA VAL A 22 -8.21 29.29 -19.19
C VAL A 22 -8.60 29.23 -17.71
N VAL A 23 -9.66 29.94 -17.30
CA VAL A 23 -10.17 29.90 -15.92
C VAL A 23 -10.71 28.51 -15.57
N LEU A 24 -11.48 27.90 -16.48
CA LEU A 24 -11.99 26.53 -16.29
C LEU A 24 -10.86 25.52 -16.19
N ILE A 25 -9.83 25.63 -17.03
CA ILE A 25 -8.65 24.77 -16.98
C ILE A 25 -7.91 24.95 -15.66
N ALA A 26 -7.74 26.19 -15.17
CA ALA A 26 -7.08 26.44 -13.89
C ALA A 26 -7.82 25.78 -12.71
N ILE A 27 -9.16 25.86 -12.69
CA ILE A 27 -9.98 25.20 -11.66
C ILE A 27 -9.88 23.67 -11.78
N LEU A 28 -9.93 23.12 -13.00
CA LEU A 28 -9.76 21.69 -13.24
C LEU A 28 -8.38 21.20 -12.78
N MET A 29 -7.32 21.96 -13.03
CA MET A 29 -5.96 21.64 -12.58
C MET A 29 -5.88 21.57 -11.05
N ILE A 30 -6.52 22.50 -10.34
CA ILE A 30 -6.61 22.45 -8.87
C ILE A 30 -7.33 21.18 -8.42
N GLY A 31 -8.45 20.82 -9.08
CA GLY A 31 -9.18 19.57 -8.81
C GLY A 31 -8.31 18.32 -9.03
N LEU A 32 -7.57 18.26 -10.14
CA LEU A 32 -6.67 17.15 -10.46
C LEU A 32 -5.53 17.01 -9.44
N LEU A 33 -4.97 18.13 -8.95
CA LEU A 33 -3.97 18.12 -7.88
C LEU A 33 -4.55 17.61 -6.56
N GLY A 34 -5.82 17.93 -6.25
CA GLY A 34 -6.53 17.35 -5.12
C GLY A 34 -6.66 15.83 -5.22
N PHE A 35 -7.07 15.32 -6.38
CA PHE A 35 -7.14 13.88 -6.63
C PHE A 35 -5.77 13.20 -6.60
N LEU A 36 -4.71 13.87 -7.08
CA LEU A 36 -3.34 13.39 -6.98
C LEU A 36 -2.92 13.20 -5.52
N GLY A 37 -3.23 14.16 -4.65
CA GLY A 37 -2.95 14.06 -3.21
C GLY A 37 -3.62 12.83 -2.58
N LEU A 38 -4.90 12.60 -2.89
CA LEU A 38 -5.64 11.42 -2.43
C LEU A 38 -5.06 10.11 -2.98
N ALA A 39 -4.64 10.10 -4.25
CA ALA A 39 -4.03 8.93 -4.88
C ALA A 39 -2.69 8.57 -4.21
N LEU A 40 -1.88 9.58 -3.84
CA LEU A 40 -0.62 9.38 -3.12
C LEU A 40 -0.86 8.83 -1.71
N ASP A 41 -1.80 9.40 -0.96
CA ASP A 41 -2.12 8.95 0.39
C ASP A 41 -2.64 7.50 0.40
N GLY A 42 -3.62 7.20 -0.47
CA GLY A 42 -4.13 5.84 -0.64
C GLY A 42 -3.06 4.85 -1.12
N GLY A 43 -2.18 5.29 -2.02
CA GLY A 43 -1.06 4.50 -2.51
C GLY A 43 -0.08 4.09 -1.40
N GLN A 44 0.23 5.02 -0.48
CA GLN A 44 1.15 4.75 0.64
C GLN A 44 0.56 3.77 1.65
N VAL A 45 -0.73 3.91 1.99
CA VAL A 45 -1.43 2.97 2.88
C VAL A 45 -1.43 1.57 2.27
N PHE A 46 -1.75 1.47 0.98
CA PHE A 46 -1.74 0.19 0.27
C PHE A 46 -0.35 -0.45 0.22
N ALA A 47 0.69 0.35 -0.06
CA ALA A 47 2.08 -0.11 -0.06
C ALA A 47 2.52 -0.59 1.33
N SER A 48 2.14 0.12 2.40
CA SER A 48 2.40 -0.28 3.78
C SER A 48 1.76 -1.62 4.10
N ARG A 49 0.49 -1.82 3.73
CA ARG A 49 -0.23 -3.08 3.93
C ARG A 49 0.44 -4.26 3.23
N ARG A 50 0.88 -4.07 1.98
CA ARG A 50 1.61 -5.11 1.22
C ARG A 50 2.95 -5.45 1.85
N ARG A 51 3.71 -4.45 2.33
CA ARG A 51 4.96 -4.68 3.06
C ARG A 51 4.72 -5.51 4.33
N SER A 52 3.68 -5.17 5.10
CA SER A 52 3.35 -5.92 6.30
C SER A 52 2.97 -7.38 6.02
N GLN A 53 2.20 -7.62 4.96
CA GLN A 53 1.81 -8.97 4.53
C GLN A 53 3.02 -9.79 4.07
N ASN A 54 3.84 -9.23 3.17
CA ASN A 54 5.05 -9.91 2.68
C ASN A 54 6.01 -10.28 3.83
N ALA A 55 6.16 -9.38 4.80
CA ALA A 55 6.98 -9.64 5.97
C ALA A 55 6.38 -10.73 6.87
N SER A 56 5.07 -10.76 7.05
CA SER A 56 4.38 -11.84 7.77
C SER A 56 4.59 -13.19 7.10
N ASP A 57 4.45 -13.27 5.77
CA ASP A 57 4.61 -14.52 5.01
C ASP A 57 6.07 -15.01 5.05
N ALA A 58 7.03 -14.10 4.88
CA ALA A 58 8.44 -14.43 4.98
C ALA A 58 8.83 -14.87 6.41
N ALA A 59 8.33 -14.19 7.43
CA ALA A 59 8.56 -14.54 8.82
C ALA A 59 7.92 -15.90 9.19
N ALA A 60 6.70 -16.17 8.69
CA ALA A 60 6.05 -17.47 8.86
C ALA A 60 6.84 -18.59 8.19
N PHE A 61 7.32 -18.39 6.95
CA PHE A 61 8.15 -19.38 6.25
C PHE A 61 9.48 -19.65 6.98
N ALA A 62 10.13 -18.60 7.49
CA ALA A 62 11.35 -18.76 8.28
C ALA A 62 11.10 -19.47 9.62
N GLY A 63 9.99 -19.12 10.29
CA GLY A 63 9.56 -19.74 11.53
C GLY A 63 9.22 -21.23 11.36
N THR A 64 8.47 -21.59 10.31
CA THR A 64 8.13 -22.99 10.03
C THR A 64 9.35 -23.82 9.68
N ARG A 65 10.29 -23.26 8.89
CA ARG A 65 11.57 -23.93 8.61
C ARG A 65 12.38 -24.17 9.89
N ALA A 66 12.51 -23.15 10.75
CA ALA A 66 13.22 -23.28 12.01
C ALA A 66 12.53 -24.25 12.99
N LEU A 67 11.19 -24.28 12.99
CA LEU A 67 10.40 -25.24 13.75
C LEU A 67 10.62 -26.68 13.26
N ALA A 68 10.62 -26.89 11.94
CA ALA A 68 10.88 -28.21 11.34
C ALA A 68 12.28 -28.74 11.71
N MET A 69 13.31 -27.88 11.64
CA MET A 69 14.66 -28.25 12.06
C MET A 69 14.72 -28.63 13.55
N ARG A 70 13.87 -28.01 14.37
CA ARG A 70 13.77 -28.32 15.80
C ARG A 70 13.02 -29.61 16.12
N LEU A 71 12.07 -30.00 15.29
CA LEU A 71 11.40 -31.30 15.43
C LEU A 71 12.36 -32.44 15.08
N ASP A 72 13.34 -32.19 14.19
CA ASP A 72 14.37 -33.14 13.78
C ASP A 72 15.58 -33.16 14.75
N ASP A 73 15.96 -32.00 15.31
CA ASP A 73 17.02 -31.85 16.31
C ASP A 73 16.49 -31.18 17.58
N SER A 74 16.37 -31.99 18.65
CA SER A 74 15.87 -31.54 19.97
C SER A 74 16.77 -30.48 20.63
N SER A 75 17.99 -30.26 20.12
CA SER A 75 18.93 -29.23 20.60
C SER A 75 18.55 -27.83 20.12
N ALA A 76 17.74 -27.71 19.06
CA ALA A 76 17.28 -26.42 18.59
C ALA A 76 16.24 -25.83 19.56
N SER A 77 16.47 -24.60 20.01
CA SER A 77 15.61 -23.93 20.98
C SER A 77 14.46 -23.17 20.32
N ALA A 78 13.40 -22.86 21.07
CA ALA A 78 12.36 -21.93 20.62
C ALA A 78 12.93 -20.56 20.22
N GLN A 79 14.03 -20.16 20.86
CA GLN A 79 14.75 -18.94 20.54
C GLN A 79 15.29 -18.93 19.11
N ASN A 80 15.73 -20.08 18.58
CA ASN A 80 16.19 -20.17 17.19
C ASN A 80 15.04 -19.90 16.21
N VAL A 81 13.82 -20.36 16.55
CA VAL A 81 12.60 -20.07 15.77
C VAL A 81 12.29 -18.58 15.79
N TRP A 82 12.31 -17.97 16.97
CA TRP A 82 12.09 -16.53 17.11
C TRP A 82 13.13 -15.69 16.34
N ASN A 83 14.41 -16.05 16.43
CA ASN A 83 15.48 -15.35 15.70
C ASN A 83 15.28 -15.43 14.18
N ALA A 84 14.82 -16.58 13.66
CA ALA A 84 14.52 -16.75 12.24
C ALA A 84 13.34 -15.88 11.79
N VAL A 85 12.24 -15.88 12.56
CA VAL A 85 11.06 -15.03 12.33
C VAL A 85 11.47 -13.55 12.27
N VAL A 86 12.24 -13.08 13.25
CA VAL A 86 12.69 -11.68 13.34
C VAL A 86 13.61 -11.32 12.18
N SER A 87 14.60 -12.16 11.85
CA SER A 87 15.54 -11.89 10.77
C SER A 87 14.83 -11.71 9.42
N PHE A 88 13.82 -12.54 9.13
CA PHE A 88 13.07 -12.45 7.87
C PHE A 88 12.04 -11.32 7.88
N GLY A 89 11.40 -11.05 9.01
CA GLY A 89 10.52 -9.88 9.17
C GLY A 89 11.24 -8.56 8.97
N GLN A 90 12.45 -8.43 9.54
CA GLN A 90 13.31 -7.26 9.37
C GLN A 90 13.80 -7.09 7.94
N SER A 91 14.13 -8.18 7.27
CA SER A 91 14.52 -8.17 5.84
C SER A 91 13.38 -7.69 4.93
N ASN A 92 12.14 -7.79 5.38
CA ASN A 92 10.95 -7.30 4.67
C ASN A 92 10.40 -5.96 5.22
N GLY A 93 11.19 -5.27 6.06
CA GLY A 93 10.92 -3.90 6.48
C GLY A 93 10.02 -3.74 7.71
N ILE A 94 9.80 -4.80 8.52
CA ILE A 94 9.15 -4.67 9.84
C ILE A 94 10.20 -4.72 10.94
N SER A 95 10.15 -3.77 11.88
CA SER A 95 10.97 -3.78 13.09
C SER A 95 10.61 -4.95 14.01
N ALA A 96 11.59 -5.54 14.69
CA ALA A 96 11.40 -6.65 15.63
C ALA A 96 10.31 -6.38 16.69
N ASN A 97 10.15 -5.12 17.10
CA ASN A 97 9.16 -4.71 18.12
C ASN A 97 7.71 -4.75 17.61
N ASN A 98 7.50 -4.83 16.29
CA ASN A 98 6.19 -4.92 15.66
C ASN A 98 5.94 -6.31 15.06
N LEU A 99 6.75 -7.31 15.43
CA LEU A 99 6.51 -8.71 15.11
C LEU A 99 5.88 -9.42 16.30
N VAL A 100 4.84 -10.19 16.00
CA VAL A 100 4.25 -11.15 16.93
C VAL A 100 4.20 -12.48 16.18
N ALA A 101 4.72 -13.53 16.81
CA ALA A 101 4.67 -14.88 16.27
C ALA A 101 4.06 -15.81 17.32
N THR A 102 3.15 -16.68 16.88
CA THR A 102 2.46 -17.64 17.73
C THR A 102 2.58 -19.01 17.09
N LEU A 103 3.00 -19.99 17.88
CA LEU A 103 2.96 -21.38 17.46
C LEU A 103 1.52 -21.88 17.58
N ILE A 104 1.01 -22.47 16.50
CA ILE A 104 -0.33 -23.06 16.46
C ILE A 104 -0.25 -24.57 16.29
N ASP A 105 -1.21 -25.30 16.85
CA ASP A 105 -1.36 -26.74 16.67
C ASP A 105 -2.02 -27.06 15.30
N THR A 106 -2.14 -28.36 14.98
CA THR A 106 -2.79 -28.84 13.74
C THR A 106 -4.28 -28.53 13.65
N ASN A 107 -4.91 -28.11 14.76
CA ASN A 107 -6.31 -27.72 14.85
C ASN A 107 -6.48 -26.19 14.80
N GLY A 108 -5.38 -25.43 14.70
CA GLY A 108 -5.37 -23.96 14.69
C GLY A 108 -5.39 -23.31 16.07
N ASN A 109 -5.26 -24.07 17.16
CA ASN A 109 -5.19 -23.52 18.51
C ASN A 109 -3.80 -22.96 18.80
N ALA A 110 -3.73 -21.79 19.43
CA ALA A 110 -2.47 -21.22 19.88
C ALA A 110 -1.87 -22.03 21.03
N ILE A 111 -0.63 -22.51 20.85
CA ILE A 111 0.14 -23.24 21.87
C ILE A 111 0.90 -22.24 22.75
N CYS A 112 1.61 -21.30 22.12
CA CYS A 112 2.34 -20.26 22.82
C CYS A 112 2.70 -19.08 21.90
N ALA A 113 2.81 -17.89 22.49
CA ALA A 113 3.41 -16.74 21.82
C ALA A 113 4.94 -16.84 21.93
N LEU A 114 5.63 -16.73 20.80
CA LEU A 114 7.08 -16.60 20.74
C LEU A 114 7.48 -15.15 21.02
N ASN A 115 8.45 -14.99 21.90
CA ASN A 115 9.07 -13.70 22.20
C ASN A 115 10.56 -13.89 22.50
N GLN A 116 11.30 -12.79 22.65
CA GLN A 116 12.75 -12.80 22.93
C GLN A 116 13.18 -13.57 24.18
N MET A 117 12.26 -13.95 25.08
CA MET A 117 12.54 -14.66 26.33
C MET A 117 11.91 -16.06 26.39
N SER A 118 11.23 -16.52 25.34
CA SER A 118 10.53 -17.81 25.37
C SER A 118 11.52 -18.98 25.44
N LYS A 119 11.74 -19.50 26.65
CA LYS A 119 12.21 -20.87 26.88
C LYS A 119 10.97 -21.75 26.97
N LEU A 120 10.99 -22.87 26.26
CA LEU A 120 10.03 -23.95 26.46
C LEU A 120 10.49 -24.83 27.61
#